data_AF-A0A0V1P4L4-F1
#
_entry.id   AF-A0A0V1P4L4-F1
#
_cell.length_a   1.000
_cell.length_b   1.000
_cell.length_c   1.000
_cell.angle_alpha   90.00
_cell.angle_beta   90.00
_cell.angle_gamma   90.00
#
_symmetry.space_group_name_H-M   'P 1'
#
loop_
_entity.id
_entity.type
_entity.pdbx_description
1 polymer ?
#
loop_
_entity_poly.entity_id
_entity_poly.type
_entity_poly.pdbx_seq_one_letter_code
_entity_poly.pdbx_strand_id
1 'polypeptide(L)'
;LHIQNNMTDLLWVVVVAFFIALVLSFAIGANDTANSFGTSVGSKVLTLRQAYCLATLVETCGAILLGYKVANTIRTGVVDVSVYNQSEKELMIGQLSTLSGCAGWLMMATLFKLPVSTTHSIVGATIGYSLVLRGLNGIRWSNIGYIVASWFLSPVLSGCITSFFYLLINSLILKQDDQFNAGLKILPYLYFFTVSINIFSIFYDGTEMLYFDKIPLYGICIISIGIALIVALPVITVLNSYYLDSVHLEDCKICPVAYVLPKENEQPLEKETEIEDERVNCITKIKNFFKPETKEESQCIKLFNFLQIFSACFGGFAHGGNDVSNAIAPLISIWMLYHTNSVYSDDEGPTIWLLLYGAAGMVIGLWVLGHRVIYTVGEGLTELNAISGFCVELGSAFTVLFASKLGLPISTTHCKIGSVVFVGLLRWRKKVNFATFRNIVLSWLITLPATGLFSAALVALLRKGL
;
A
#
# COMPACT_ATOMS: atom_id res chain seq x y z
N LEU A 1 22.93 -5.80 42.05
CA LEU A 1 22.17 -6.90 42.71
C LEU A 1 20.69 -6.54 42.91
N HIS A 2 20.33 -5.43 43.58
CA HIS A 2 18.90 -5.08 43.76
C HIS A 2 18.15 -4.69 42.47
N ILE A 3 18.83 -4.10 41.47
CA ILE A 3 18.22 -3.71 40.17
C ILE A 3 17.98 -4.94 39.28
N GLN A 4 18.85 -5.95 39.35
CA GLN A 4 18.80 -7.14 38.49
C GLN A 4 17.69 -8.13 38.91
N ASN A 5 17.37 -8.19 40.22
CA ASN A 5 16.25 -8.98 40.74
C ASN A 5 14.87 -8.42 40.32
N ASN A 6 14.76 -7.12 40.03
CA ASN A 6 13.47 -6.46 39.71
C ASN A 6 12.98 -6.71 38.28
N MET A 7 13.84 -7.20 37.39
CA MET A 7 13.53 -7.40 35.96
C MET A 7 13.34 -8.87 35.61
N THR A 8 13.89 -9.82 36.37
CA THR A 8 13.48 -11.23 36.30
C THR A 8 11.98 -11.40 36.50
N ASP A 9 11.36 -10.55 37.34
CA ASP A 9 9.91 -10.49 37.56
C ASP A 9 9.14 -9.97 36.34
N LEU A 10 9.81 -9.44 35.30
CA LEU A 10 9.22 -8.95 34.05
C LEU A 10 9.51 -9.86 32.85
N LEU A 11 10.15 -11.01 33.06
CA LEU A 11 10.34 -12.01 32.00
C LEU A 11 9.00 -12.44 31.40
N TRP A 12 7.93 -12.51 32.21
CA TRP A 12 6.60 -12.83 31.71
C TRP A 12 6.09 -11.79 30.70
N VAL A 13 6.41 -10.50 30.87
CA VAL A 13 6.04 -9.44 29.91
C VAL A 13 6.69 -9.70 28.58
N VAL A 14 7.97 -10.09 28.57
CA VAL A 14 8.70 -10.43 27.35
C VAL A 14 8.05 -11.64 26.67
N VAL A 15 7.81 -12.73 27.40
CA VAL A 15 7.22 -13.96 26.84
C VAL A 15 5.83 -13.69 26.26
N VAL A 16 4.97 -12.97 26.99
CA VAL A 16 3.64 -12.59 26.51
C VAL A 16 3.75 -11.64 25.31
N ALA A 17 4.69 -10.69 25.30
CA ALA A 17 4.90 -9.79 24.19
C ALA A 17 5.27 -10.52 22.90
N PHE A 18 6.14 -11.54 22.95
CA PHE A 18 6.42 -12.38 21.78
C PHE A 18 5.14 -13.02 21.25
N PHE A 19 4.37 -13.67 22.13
CA PHE A 19 3.12 -14.32 21.72
C PHE A 19 2.12 -13.32 21.10
N ILE A 20 1.91 -12.17 21.73
CA ILE A 20 0.98 -11.16 21.22
C ILE A 20 1.52 -10.51 19.94
N ALA A 21 2.83 -10.28 19.82
CA ALA A 21 3.43 -9.78 18.59
C ALA A 21 3.23 -10.77 17.44
N LEU A 22 3.30 -12.07 17.68
CA LEU A 22 2.97 -13.07 16.66
C LEU A 22 1.50 -13.02 16.25
N VAL A 23 0.58 -12.88 17.22
CA VAL A 23 -0.86 -12.70 16.94
C VAL A 23 -1.10 -11.42 16.15
N LEU A 24 -0.41 -10.33 16.49
CA LEU A 24 -0.48 -9.07 15.75
C LEU A 24 0.06 -9.24 14.33
N SER A 25 1.25 -9.82 14.16
CA SER A 25 1.82 -10.11 12.84
C SER A 25 0.89 -10.98 12.00
N PHE A 26 0.28 -12.01 12.58
CA PHE A 26 -0.76 -12.80 11.94
C PHE A 26 -1.95 -11.92 11.52
N ALA A 27 -2.46 -11.07 12.41
CA ALA A 27 -3.59 -10.20 12.10
C ALA A 27 -3.27 -9.19 10.98
N ILE A 28 -2.03 -8.68 10.96
CA ILE A 28 -1.50 -7.79 9.92
C ILE A 28 -1.49 -8.50 8.57
N GLY A 29 -0.85 -9.66 8.45
CA GLY A 29 -0.84 -10.41 7.18
C GLY A 29 -2.23 -10.82 6.71
N ALA A 30 -3.16 -11.07 7.64
CA ALA A 30 -4.54 -11.35 7.31
C ALA A 30 -5.35 -10.13 6.82
N ASN A 31 -5.01 -8.91 7.24
CA ASN A 31 -5.72 -7.69 6.85
C ASN A 31 -5.07 -7.00 5.65
N ASP A 32 -3.75 -6.81 5.71
CA ASP A 32 -3.04 -5.84 4.87
C ASP A 32 -2.53 -6.41 3.54
N THR A 33 -2.44 -7.73 3.35
CA THR A 33 -2.05 -8.29 2.03
C THR A 33 -3.06 -7.95 0.92
N ALA A 34 -4.31 -7.60 1.29
CA ALA A 34 -5.30 -7.05 0.36
C ALA A 34 -4.84 -5.74 -0.31
N ASN A 35 -3.97 -4.97 0.34
CA ASN A 35 -3.48 -3.72 -0.21
C ASN A 35 -2.54 -3.94 -1.42
N SER A 36 -1.76 -5.00 -1.37
CA SER A 36 -0.80 -5.36 -2.43
C SER A 36 -1.47 -6.16 -3.55
N PHE A 37 -2.18 -7.23 -3.19
CA PHE A 37 -2.67 -8.21 -4.15
C PHE A 37 -4.19 -8.21 -4.36
N GLY A 38 -4.95 -7.43 -3.58
CA GLY A 38 -6.41 -7.36 -3.71
C GLY A 38 -6.86 -6.90 -5.09
N THR A 39 -6.16 -5.94 -5.69
CA THR A 39 -6.43 -5.45 -7.05
C THR A 39 -6.17 -6.50 -8.12
N SER A 40 -5.11 -7.30 -7.97
CA SER A 40 -4.74 -8.36 -8.93
C SER A 40 -5.64 -9.59 -8.86
N VAL A 41 -6.14 -9.90 -7.66
CA VAL A 41 -7.18 -10.94 -7.48
C VAL A 41 -8.52 -10.44 -8.00
N GLY A 42 -8.91 -9.20 -7.65
CA GLY A 42 -10.17 -8.59 -8.10
C GLY A 42 -10.27 -8.37 -9.60
N SER A 43 -9.14 -8.07 -10.27
CA SER A 43 -9.07 -7.98 -11.74
C SER A 43 -9.01 -9.34 -12.44
N LYS A 44 -9.00 -10.44 -11.67
CA LYS A 44 -8.88 -11.83 -12.16
C LYS A 44 -7.57 -12.11 -12.91
N VAL A 45 -6.56 -11.27 -12.71
CA VAL A 45 -5.22 -11.48 -13.27
C VAL A 45 -4.47 -12.56 -12.48
N LEU A 46 -4.67 -12.60 -11.17
CA LEU A 46 -4.15 -13.65 -10.30
C LEU A 46 -5.28 -14.43 -9.64
N THR A 47 -5.08 -15.73 -9.51
CA THR A 47 -5.86 -16.52 -8.55
C THR A 47 -5.43 -16.21 -7.13
N LEU A 48 -6.32 -16.44 -6.16
CA LEU A 48 -6.02 -16.23 -4.75
C LEU A 48 -4.75 -16.99 -4.29
N ARG A 49 -4.57 -18.25 -4.74
CA ARG A 49 -3.39 -19.06 -4.40
C ARG A 49 -2.10 -18.48 -4.97
N GLN A 50 -2.13 -18.00 -6.21
CA GLN A 50 -0.96 -17.36 -6.82
C GLN A 50 -0.58 -16.07 -6.09
N ALA A 51 -1.59 -15.25 -5.73
CA ALA A 51 -1.39 -14.05 -4.93
C ALA A 51 -0.73 -14.39 -3.58
N TYR A 52 -1.15 -15.45 -2.90
CA TYR A 52 -0.53 -15.88 -1.64
C TYR A 52 0.91 -16.32 -1.78
N CYS A 53 1.23 -17.10 -2.81
CA CYS A 53 2.61 -17.51 -3.06
C CYS A 53 3.52 -16.30 -3.33
N LEU A 54 3.06 -15.36 -4.17
CA LEU A 54 3.81 -14.14 -4.47
C LEU A 54 3.97 -13.26 -3.23
N ALA A 55 2.89 -12.99 -2.51
CA ALA A 55 2.88 -12.21 -1.28
C ALA A 55 3.84 -12.81 -0.23
N THR A 56 3.82 -14.12 -0.04
CA THR A 56 4.74 -14.80 0.89
C THR A 56 6.19 -14.49 0.56
N LEU A 57 6.57 -14.50 -0.71
CA LEU A 57 7.93 -14.18 -1.13
C LEU A 57 8.23 -12.69 -0.97
N VAL A 58 7.42 -11.82 -1.59
CA VAL A 58 7.75 -10.39 -1.67
C VAL A 58 7.58 -9.67 -0.33
N GLU A 59 6.54 -9.98 0.45
CA GLU A 59 6.33 -9.35 1.75
C GLU A 59 7.38 -9.82 2.77
N THR A 60 7.80 -11.09 2.71
CA THR A 60 8.92 -11.57 3.54
C THR A 60 10.24 -10.91 3.16
N CYS A 61 10.54 -10.80 1.86
CA CYS A 61 11.73 -10.07 1.40
C CYS A 61 11.69 -8.60 1.85
N GLY A 62 10.53 -7.96 1.72
CA GLY A 62 10.29 -6.59 2.18
C GLY A 62 10.51 -6.42 3.68
N ALA A 63 9.96 -7.34 4.48
CA ALA A 63 10.07 -7.35 5.93
C ALA A 63 11.53 -7.42 6.40
N ILE A 64 12.33 -8.30 5.77
CA ILE A 64 13.74 -8.50 6.13
C ILE A 64 14.59 -7.31 5.69
N LEU A 65 14.38 -6.81 4.48
CA LEU A 65 15.23 -5.77 3.91
C LEU A 65 14.85 -4.39 4.47
N LEU A 66 13.60 -3.97 4.35
CA LEU A 66 13.16 -2.61 4.72
C LEU A 66 12.72 -2.46 6.19
N GLY A 67 12.32 -3.54 6.86
CA GLY A 67 11.62 -3.48 8.15
C GLY A 67 12.42 -2.89 9.32
N TYR A 68 13.76 -2.96 9.29
CA TYR A 68 14.62 -2.42 10.35
C TYR A 68 14.43 -0.90 10.53
N LYS A 69 14.54 -0.15 9.43
CA LYS A 69 14.49 1.32 9.45
C LYS A 69 13.12 1.85 9.87
N VAL A 70 12.06 1.22 9.37
CA VAL A 70 10.68 1.62 9.68
C VAL A 70 10.35 1.35 11.16
N ALA A 71 10.86 0.26 11.73
CA ALA A 71 10.67 -0.06 13.14
C ALA A 71 11.26 1.01 14.06
N ASN A 72 12.46 1.52 13.74
CA ASN A 72 13.10 2.60 14.50
C ASN A 72 12.30 3.91 14.49
N THR A 73 11.60 4.21 13.38
CA THR A 73 10.80 5.44 13.23
C THR A 73 9.52 5.39 14.08
N ILE A 74 8.81 4.25 14.09
CA ILE A 74 7.58 4.08 14.88
C ILE A 74 7.85 4.21 16.38
N ARG A 75 8.99 3.69 16.86
CA ARG A 75 9.39 3.73 18.28
C ARG A 75 9.50 5.16 18.84
N THR A 76 9.95 6.11 18.03
CA THR A 76 10.30 7.48 18.48
C THR A 76 9.27 8.55 18.10
N GLY A 77 8.34 8.23 17.19
CA GLY A 77 7.44 9.22 16.57
C GLY A 77 6.16 9.57 17.33
N VAL A 78 5.64 8.66 18.19
CA VAL A 78 4.27 8.77 18.75
C VAL A 78 4.25 9.18 20.23
N VAL A 79 5.06 8.54 21.07
CA VAL A 79 5.15 8.84 22.51
C VAL A 79 6.51 9.43 22.82
N ASP A 80 6.50 10.43 23.71
CA ASP A 80 7.75 10.95 24.25
C ASP A 80 8.31 9.99 25.29
N VAL A 81 9.24 9.15 24.85
CA VAL A 81 9.81 8.10 25.68
C VAL A 81 10.60 8.67 26.87
N SER A 82 11.06 9.92 26.80
CA SER A 82 11.79 10.60 27.87
C SER A 82 10.99 10.75 29.16
N VAL A 83 9.67 10.84 29.06
CA VAL A 83 8.73 10.95 30.19
C VAL A 83 8.65 9.64 30.99
N TYR A 84 9.24 8.56 30.46
CA TYR A 84 9.33 7.25 31.11
C TYR A 84 10.71 6.96 31.72
N ASN A 85 11.62 7.92 31.75
CA ASN A 85 12.88 7.79 32.49
C ASN A 85 12.60 7.40 33.95
N GLN A 86 13.30 6.39 34.48
CA GLN A 86 13.12 5.85 35.84
C GLN A 86 11.78 5.12 36.06
N SER A 87 11.03 4.85 34.99
CA SER A 87 9.75 4.14 35.01
C SER A 87 9.66 3.14 33.84
N GLU A 88 10.78 2.45 33.60
CA GLU A 88 10.99 1.53 32.48
C GLU A 88 9.94 0.40 32.47
N LYS A 89 9.54 -0.06 33.66
CA LYS A 89 8.49 -1.09 33.84
C LYS A 89 7.15 -0.65 33.26
N GLU A 90 6.77 0.61 33.49
CA GLU A 90 5.51 1.17 33.00
C GLU A 90 5.53 1.29 31.48
N LEU A 91 6.66 1.70 30.90
CA LEU A 91 6.84 1.74 29.45
C LEU A 91 6.77 0.34 28.82
N MET A 92 7.40 -0.68 29.42
CA MET A 92 7.32 -2.06 28.94
C MET A 92 5.86 -2.55 28.89
N ILE A 93 5.07 -2.28 29.93
CA ILE A 93 3.65 -2.62 29.98
C ILE A 93 2.82 -1.80 28.97
N GLY A 94 3.17 -0.55 28.75
CA GLY A 94 2.58 0.29 27.70
C GLY A 94 2.80 -0.29 26.30
N GLN A 95 4.02 -0.75 26.00
CA GLN A 95 4.34 -1.41 24.72
C GLN A 95 3.60 -2.74 24.57
N LEU A 96 3.52 -3.56 25.64
CA LEU A 96 2.73 -4.79 25.63
C LEU A 96 1.24 -4.49 25.37
N SER A 97 0.73 -3.41 25.95
CA SER A 97 -0.66 -2.99 25.78
C SER A 97 -0.93 -2.45 24.39
N THR A 98 0.06 -1.80 23.78
CA THR A 98 0.02 -1.38 22.37
C THR A 98 -0.11 -2.58 21.45
N LEU A 99 0.73 -3.60 21.64
CA LEU A 99 0.66 -4.85 20.87
C LEU A 99 -0.72 -5.51 21.03
N SER A 100 -1.21 -5.61 22.26
CA SER A 100 -2.47 -6.31 22.58
C SER A 100 -3.70 -5.58 22.04
N GLY A 101 -3.77 -4.25 22.21
CA GLY A 101 -4.87 -3.44 21.71
C GLY A 101 -4.94 -3.44 20.19
N CYS A 102 -3.76 -3.38 19.54
CA CYS A 102 -3.66 -3.49 18.09
C CYS A 102 -4.07 -4.90 17.61
N ALA A 103 -3.52 -5.97 18.20
CA ALA A 103 -3.81 -7.35 17.84
C ALA A 103 -5.31 -7.68 17.96
N GLY A 104 -5.92 -7.29 19.08
CA GLY A 104 -7.34 -7.54 19.35
C GLY A 104 -8.25 -6.85 18.33
N TRP A 105 -7.97 -5.59 18.01
CA TRP A 105 -8.77 -4.86 17.02
C TRP A 105 -8.55 -5.35 15.59
N LEU A 106 -7.30 -5.53 15.15
CA LEU A 106 -7.01 -6.02 13.79
C LEU A 106 -7.62 -7.39 13.54
N MET A 107 -7.50 -8.31 14.50
CA MET A 107 -8.13 -9.63 14.39
C MET A 107 -9.63 -9.49 14.22
N MET A 108 -10.28 -8.65 15.02
CA MET A 108 -11.72 -8.41 14.96
C MET A 108 -12.13 -7.79 13.62
N ALA A 109 -11.42 -6.76 13.16
CA ALA A 109 -11.67 -6.10 11.88
C ALA A 109 -11.54 -7.08 10.71
N THR A 110 -10.50 -7.92 10.71
CA THR A 110 -10.29 -8.99 9.72
C THR A 110 -11.45 -10.00 9.72
N LEU A 111 -11.94 -10.40 10.90
CA LEU A 111 -13.09 -11.31 11.01
C LEU A 111 -14.37 -10.70 10.40
N PHE A 112 -14.56 -9.39 10.60
CA PHE A 112 -15.63 -8.59 9.99
C PHE A 112 -15.36 -8.19 8.54
N LYS A 113 -14.25 -8.66 7.93
CA LYS A 113 -13.86 -8.37 6.54
C LYS A 113 -13.62 -6.88 6.28
N LEU A 114 -13.23 -6.13 7.31
CA LEU A 114 -12.99 -4.69 7.23
C LEU A 114 -11.50 -4.44 6.96
N PRO A 115 -11.13 -3.82 5.82
CA PRO A 115 -9.78 -3.32 5.63
C PRO A 115 -9.55 -2.11 6.56
N VAL A 116 -8.68 -2.29 7.54
CA VAL A 116 -8.30 -1.27 8.52
C VAL A 116 -6.81 -1.01 8.44
N SER A 117 -6.35 0.10 9.00
CA SER A 117 -4.94 0.43 8.99
C SER A 117 -4.25 -0.04 10.26
N THR A 118 -3.18 -0.82 10.09
CA THR A 118 -2.29 -1.23 11.19
C THR A 118 -1.60 -0.03 11.85
N THR A 119 -1.05 0.91 11.07
CA THR A 119 -0.41 2.12 11.59
C THR A 119 -1.38 2.95 12.45
N HIS A 120 -2.62 3.12 11.98
CA HIS A 120 -3.67 3.79 12.74
C HIS A 120 -3.97 3.09 14.06
N SER A 121 -3.97 1.75 14.03
CA SER A 121 -4.23 0.92 15.20
C SER A 121 -3.14 1.02 16.26
N ILE A 122 -1.86 1.00 15.85
CA ILE A 122 -0.70 1.21 16.73
C ILE A 122 -0.71 2.60 17.34
N VAL A 123 -0.98 3.65 16.55
CA VAL A 123 -1.07 5.03 17.06
C VAL A 123 -2.18 5.14 18.10
N GLY A 124 -3.38 4.63 17.82
CA GLY A 124 -4.49 4.63 18.76
C GLY A 124 -4.19 3.88 20.06
N ALA A 125 -3.63 2.67 19.96
CA ALA A 125 -3.24 1.87 21.13
C ALA A 125 -2.15 2.55 21.95
N THR A 126 -1.22 3.23 21.29
CA THR A 126 -0.13 3.98 21.92
C THR A 126 -0.65 5.19 22.70
N ILE A 127 -1.56 5.97 22.10
CA ILE A 127 -2.27 7.06 22.77
C ILE A 127 -3.02 6.51 23.99
N GLY A 128 -3.72 5.39 23.84
CA GLY A 128 -4.51 4.76 24.88
C GLY A 128 -3.74 4.46 26.16
N TYR A 129 -2.60 3.76 26.07
CA TYR A 129 -1.80 3.48 27.27
C TYR A 129 -1.17 4.75 27.84
N SER A 130 -0.70 5.67 26.98
CA SER A 130 0.00 6.87 27.42
C SER A 130 -0.93 7.80 28.21
N LEU A 131 -2.21 7.90 27.80
CA LEU A 131 -3.24 8.62 28.56
C LEU A 131 -3.43 8.05 29.97
N VAL A 132 -3.37 6.73 30.15
CA VAL A 132 -3.54 6.09 31.47
C VAL A 132 -2.32 6.27 32.37
N LEU A 133 -1.11 6.19 31.80
CA LEU A 133 0.14 6.24 32.57
C LEU A 133 0.64 7.67 32.84
N ARG A 134 0.44 8.59 31.88
CA ARG A 134 1.04 9.93 31.88
C ARG A 134 0.05 11.06 31.56
N GLY A 135 -1.23 10.74 31.32
CA GLY A 135 -2.22 11.74 30.94
C GLY A 135 -1.87 12.42 29.62
N LEU A 136 -2.15 13.72 29.50
CA LEU A 136 -1.91 14.48 28.27
C LEU A 136 -0.42 14.76 28.00
N ASN A 137 0.44 14.62 29.00
CA ASN A 137 1.87 14.98 28.93
C ASN A 137 2.73 13.91 28.24
N GLY A 138 2.24 12.67 28.13
CA GLY A 138 2.97 11.57 27.49
C GLY A 138 2.84 11.53 25.96
N ILE A 139 2.14 12.50 25.34
CA ILE A 139 1.76 12.47 23.92
C ILE A 139 2.30 13.72 23.22
N ARG A 140 2.93 13.51 22.06
CA ARG A 140 3.39 14.59 21.18
C ARG A 140 2.23 15.08 20.28
N TRP A 141 1.38 15.95 20.82
CA TRP A 141 0.15 16.41 20.16
C TRP A 141 0.37 17.05 18.78
N SER A 142 1.49 17.75 18.57
CA SER A 142 1.86 18.29 17.25
C SER A 142 2.00 17.18 16.20
N ASN A 143 2.70 16.10 16.56
CA ASN A 143 2.91 14.96 15.68
C ASN A 143 1.58 14.28 15.40
N ILE A 144 0.77 14.02 16.43
CA ILE A 144 -0.57 13.42 16.26
C ILE A 144 -1.43 14.25 15.29
N GLY A 145 -1.39 15.59 15.37
CA GLY A 145 -2.09 16.45 14.41
C GLY A 145 -1.72 16.19 12.95
N TYR A 146 -0.41 16.07 12.66
CA TYR A 146 0.07 15.70 11.32
C TYR A 146 -0.35 14.30 10.89
N ILE A 147 -0.34 13.33 11.82
CA ILE A 147 -0.79 11.96 11.56
C ILE A 147 -2.28 11.94 11.20
N VAL A 148 -3.11 12.63 11.99
CA VAL A 148 -4.56 12.69 11.74
C VAL A 148 -4.85 13.37 10.40
N ALA A 149 -4.16 14.46 10.08
CA ALA A 149 -4.29 15.13 8.79
C ALA A 149 -3.91 14.20 7.63
N SER A 150 -2.85 13.40 7.78
CA SER A 150 -2.40 12.47 6.75
C SER A 150 -3.44 11.41 6.42
N TRP A 151 -4.24 10.95 7.40
CA TRP A 151 -5.26 9.92 7.18
C TRP A 151 -6.42 10.38 6.30
N PHE A 152 -6.74 11.67 6.30
CA PHE A 152 -7.76 12.24 5.40
C PHE A 152 -7.17 12.69 4.07
N LEU A 153 -5.93 13.20 4.07
CA LEU A 153 -5.29 13.71 2.88
C LEU A 153 -4.81 12.57 1.96
N SER A 154 -4.36 11.44 2.52
CA SER A 154 -3.75 10.37 1.73
C SER A 154 -4.71 9.64 0.78
N PRO A 155 -5.96 9.26 1.15
CA PRO A 155 -6.88 8.66 0.19
C PRO A 155 -7.19 9.61 -0.96
N VAL A 156 -7.33 10.91 -0.67
CA VAL A 156 -7.67 11.93 -1.66
C VAL A 156 -6.49 12.16 -2.61
N LEU A 157 -5.29 12.35 -2.06
CA LEU A 157 -4.07 12.53 -2.85
C LEU A 157 -3.81 11.31 -3.74
N SER A 158 -3.94 10.10 -3.18
CA SER A 158 -3.80 8.84 -3.91
C SER A 158 -4.86 8.68 -4.99
N GLY A 159 -6.11 9.03 -4.69
CA GLY A 159 -7.20 9.07 -5.65
C GLY A 159 -6.93 10.02 -6.82
N CYS A 160 -6.43 11.23 -6.55
CA CYS A 160 -6.06 12.21 -7.56
C CYS A 160 -4.89 11.75 -8.43
N ILE A 161 -3.83 11.21 -7.83
CA ILE A 161 -2.65 10.72 -8.57
C ILE A 161 -3.01 9.52 -9.43
N THR A 162 -3.77 8.56 -8.88
CA THR A 162 -4.27 7.43 -9.66
C THR A 162 -5.21 7.90 -10.78
N SER A 163 -6.07 8.88 -10.53
CA SER A 163 -6.94 9.48 -11.56
C SER A 163 -6.13 10.08 -12.70
N PHE A 164 -5.05 10.78 -12.38
CA PHE A 164 -4.12 11.31 -13.38
C PHE A 164 -3.52 10.21 -14.24
N PHE A 165 -3.00 9.13 -13.63
CA PHE A 165 -2.43 8.00 -14.39
C PHE A 165 -3.49 7.29 -15.23
N TYR A 166 -4.70 7.11 -14.70
CA TYR A 166 -5.79 6.50 -15.45
C TYR A 166 -6.17 7.36 -16.66
N LEU A 167 -6.31 8.68 -16.49
CA LEU A 167 -6.62 9.59 -17.59
C LEU A 167 -5.50 9.65 -18.65
N LEU A 168 -4.24 9.55 -18.21
CA LEU A 168 -3.09 9.44 -19.09
C LEU A 168 -3.18 8.18 -19.97
N ILE A 169 -3.40 7.02 -19.35
CA ILE A 169 -3.58 5.75 -20.09
C ILE A 169 -4.82 5.79 -20.98
N ASN A 170 -5.91 6.36 -20.48
CA ASN A 170 -7.15 6.53 -21.25
C ASN A 170 -6.90 7.36 -22.52
N SER A 171 -6.11 8.44 -22.43
CA SER A 171 -5.78 9.28 -23.58
C SER A 171 -4.77 8.63 -24.53
N LEU A 172 -3.76 7.95 -24.00
CA LEU A 172 -2.66 7.40 -24.81
C LEU A 172 -3.00 6.04 -25.44
N ILE A 173 -3.87 5.26 -24.81
CA ILE A 173 -4.15 3.87 -25.21
C ILE A 173 -5.64 3.67 -25.49
N LEU A 174 -6.52 3.94 -24.51
CA LEU A 174 -7.93 3.51 -24.63
C LEU A 174 -8.70 4.28 -25.72
N LYS A 175 -8.42 5.56 -25.93
CA LYS A 175 -9.07 6.37 -26.97
C LYS A 175 -8.55 6.14 -28.40
N GLN A 176 -7.52 5.31 -28.56
CA GLN A 176 -6.98 5.02 -29.88
C GLN A 176 -7.90 4.00 -30.58
N ASP A 177 -8.02 4.13 -31.91
CA ASP A 177 -8.81 3.20 -32.73
C ASP A 177 -8.30 1.76 -32.59
N ASP A 178 -6.98 1.60 -32.47
CA ASP A 178 -6.30 0.33 -32.20
C ASP A 178 -5.61 0.39 -30.82
N GLN A 179 -6.34 -0.04 -29.80
CA GLN A 179 -5.89 0.00 -28.41
C GLN A 179 -4.75 -0.97 -28.16
N PHE A 180 -4.73 -2.11 -28.86
CA PHE A 180 -3.69 -3.12 -28.73
C PHE A 180 -2.34 -2.56 -29.19
N ASN A 181 -2.26 -2.01 -30.41
CA ASN A 181 -1.02 -1.45 -30.95
C ASN A 181 -0.57 -0.20 -30.20
N ALA A 182 -1.49 0.66 -29.78
CA ALA A 182 -1.16 1.78 -28.88
C ALA A 182 -0.58 1.27 -27.55
N GLY A 183 -1.19 0.23 -26.98
CA GLY A 183 -0.71 -0.45 -25.78
C GLY A 183 0.71 -0.98 -25.95
N LEU A 184 0.99 -1.73 -27.02
CA LEU A 184 2.33 -2.27 -27.31
C LEU A 184 3.39 -1.15 -27.38
N LYS A 185 3.07 -0.01 -28.04
CA LYS A 185 4.00 1.12 -28.17
C LYS A 185 4.29 1.81 -26.84
N ILE A 186 3.30 1.95 -25.97
CA ILE A 186 3.41 2.65 -24.70
C ILE A 186 3.98 1.76 -23.58
N LEU A 187 3.80 0.44 -23.69
CA LEU A 187 4.15 -0.53 -22.66
C LEU A 187 5.60 -0.42 -22.13
N PRO A 188 6.65 -0.27 -22.96
CA PRO A 188 8.03 -0.10 -22.48
C PRO A 188 8.22 1.09 -21.54
N TYR A 189 7.55 2.21 -21.84
CA TYR A 189 7.61 3.42 -21.02
C TYR A 189 6.93 3.20 -19.66
N LEU A 190 5.85 2.41 -19.64
CA LEU A 190 5.18 2.03 -18.39
C LEU A 190 6.07 1.13 -17.52
N TYR A 191 6.76 0.14 -18.11
CA TYR A 191 7.75 -0.67 -17.37
C TYR A 191 8.89 0.21 -16.85
N PHE A 192 9.46 1.06 -17.70
CA PHE A 192 10.53 1.96 -17.30
C PHE A 192 10.12 2.82 -16.10
N PHE A 193 8.95 3.48 -16.18
CA PHE A 193 8.45 4.34 -15.11
C PHE A 193 8.15 3.56 -13.83
N THR A 194 7.51 2.39 -13.95
CA THR A 194 7.16 1.54 -12.80
C THR A 194 8.42 1.03 -12.10
N VAL A 195 9.39 0.50 -12.83
CA VAL A 195 10.65 0.04 -12.25
C VAL A 195 11.40 1.20 -11.62
N SER A 196 11.47 2.35 -12.29
CA SER A 196 12.19 3.52 -11.77
C SER A 196 11.65 3.96 -10.42
N ILE A 197 10.33 4.12 -10.27
CA ILE A 197 9.71 4.55 -9.00
C ILE A 197 9.95 3.53 -7.89
N ASN A 198 9.73 2.25 -8.19
CA ASN A 198 9.81 1.22 -7.16
C ASN A 198 11.26 0.97 -6.72
N ILE A 199 12.22 0.93 -7.65
CA ILE A 199 13.64 0.84 -7.30
C ILE A 199 14.08 2.09 -6.54
N PHE A 200 13.65 3.27 -6.99
CA PHE A 200 13.93 4.51 -6.26
C PHE A 200 13.41 4.42 -4.82
N SER A 201 12.19 3.92 -4.60
CA SER A 201 11.62 3.75 -3.26
C SER A 201 12.38 2.77 -2.36
N ILE A 202 13.10 1.81 -2.92
CA ILE A 202 13.87 0.81 -2.15
C ILE A 202 15.22 1.39 -1.72
N PHE A 203 15.87 2.16 -2.61
CA PHE A 203 17.19 2.72 -2.36
C PHE A 203 17.13 4.09 -1.69
N TYR A 204 16.14 4.92 -2.02
CA TYR A 204 15.90 6.19 -1.37
C TYR A 204 15.46 5.94 0.06
N ASP A 205 16.26 6.43 1.00
CA ASP A 205 16.11 6.10 2.40
C ASP A 205 16.15 4.57 2.65
N GLY A 206 16.92 3.84 1.85
CA GLY A 206 17.05 2.39 1.95
C GLY A 206 17.69 1.89 3.26
N THR A 207 17.79 0.57 3.36
CA THR A 207 18.25 -0.16 4.54
C THR A 207 19.69 0.21 4.93
N GLU A 208 19.94 0.52 6.19
CA GLU A 208 21.30 0.69 6.75
C GLU A 208 22.10 -0.63 6.69
N MET A 209 21.41 -1.77 6.78
CA MET A 209 22.01 -3.11 6.72
C MET A 209 22.77 -3.38 5.42
N LEU A 210 22.23 -2.90 4.29
CA LEU A 210 22.86 -3.01 2.97
C LEU A 210 23.65 -1.75 2.59
N TYR A 211 23.83 -0.81 3.53
CA TYR A 211 24.48 0.47 3.31
C TYR A 211 23.84 1.33 2.19
N PHE A 212 22.53 1.17 1.97
CA PHE A 212 21.81 1.94 0.95
C PHE A 212 21.60 3.40 1.37
N ASP A 213 21.55 3.65 2.67
CA ASP A 213 21.53 4.98 3.31
C ASP A 213 22.74 5.84 2.93
N LYS A 214 23.88 5.21 2.62
CA LYS A 214 25.12 5.91 2.23
C LYS A 214 25.17 6.31 0.75
N ILE A 215 24.23 5.83 -0.07
CA ILE A 215 24.22 6.12 -1.49
C ILE A 215 23.66 7.53 -1.70
N PRO A 216 24.40 8.44 -2.36
CA PRO A 216 23.91 9.79 -2.60
C PRO A 216 22.74 9.79 -3.59
N LEU A 217 21.88 10.81 -3.51
CA LEU A 217 20.66 10.92 -4.33
C LEU A 217 20.89 10.69 -5.83
N TYR A 218 21.97 11.25 -6.39
CA TYR A 218 22.29 11.05 -7.81
C TYR A 218 22.62 9.59 -8.14
N GLY A 219 23.28 8.87 -7.22
CA GLY A 219 23.58 7.45 -7.36
C GLY A 219 22.31 6.61 -7.36
N ILE A 220 21.36 6.94 -6.48
CA ILE A 220 20.03 6.30 -6.44
C ILE A 220 19.28 6.52 -7.75
N CYS A 221 19.28 7.75 -8.28
CA CYS A 221 18.66 8.05 -9.58
C CYS A 221 19.32 7.25 -10.72
N ILE A 222 20.65 7.16 -10.76
CA ILE A 222 21.37 6.40 -11.79
C ILE A 222 21.04 4.91 -11.71
N ILE A 223 21.05 4.32 -10.50
CA ILE A 223 20.71 2.91 -10.28
C ILE A 223 19.27 2.64 -10.72
N SER A 224 18.33 3.50 -10.30
CA SER A 224 16.90 3.35 -10.59
C SER A 224 16.62 3.42 -12.10
N ILE A 225 17.19 4.44 -12.77
CA ILE A 225 17.06 4.60 -14.22
C ILE A 225 17.78 3.48 -14.96
N GLY A 226 18.98 3.09 -14.52
CA GLY A 226 19.78 2.04 -15.14
C GLY A 226 19.07 0.69 -15.11
N ILE A 227 18.56 0.28 -13.94
CA ILE A 227 17.78 -0.97 -13.80
C ILE A 227 16.48 -0.87 -14.62
N ALA A 228 15.81 0.28 -14.60
CA ALA A 228 14.60 0.50 -15.40
C ALA A 228 14.85 0.36 -16.91
N LEU A 229 15.97 0.87 -17.43
CA LEU A 229 16.36 0.66 -18.82
C LEU A 229 16.64 -0.81 -19.12
N ILE A 230 17.39 -1.50 -18.24
CA ILE A 230 17.70 -2.94 -18.41
C ILE A 230 16.44 -3.79 -18.46
N VAL A 231 15.41 -3.45 -17.68
CA VAL A 231 14.13 -4.18 -17.68
C VAL A 231 13.26 -3.77 -18.87
N ALA A 232 13.24 -2.48 -19.26
CA ALA A 232 12.40 -2.00 -20.35
C ALA A 232 12.92 -2.39 -21.74
N LEU A 233 14.24 -2.50 -21.95
CA LEU A 233 14.84 -2.82 -23.26
C LEU A 233 14.45 -4.21 -23.80
N PRO A 234 14.49 -5.31 -23.03
CA PRO A 234 13.99 -6.62 -23.46
C PRO A 234 12.50 -6.62 -23.77
N VAL A 235 11.71 -5.80 -23.07
CA VAL A 235 10.27 -5.65 -23.37
C VAL A 235 10.11 -5.07 -24.78
N ILE A 236 10.93 -4.07 -25.16
CA ILE A 236 10.94 -3.51 -26.52
C ILE A 236 11.29 -4.56 -27.57
N THR A 237 12.30 -5.40 -27.33
CA THR A 237 12.72 -6.41 -28.33
C THR A 237 11.68 -7.52 -28.52
N VAL A 238 11.07 -7.99 -27.44
CA VAL A 238 9.97 -8.97 -27.48
C VAL A 238 8.75 -8.37 -28.18
N LEU A 239 8.42 -7.11 -27.88
CA LEU A 239 7.33 -6.38 -28.54
C LEU A 239 7.57 -6.21 -30.03
N ASN A 240 8.79 -5.83 -30.45
CA ASN A 240 9.13 -5.70 -31.87
C ASN A 240 9.00 -7.03 -32.61
N SER A 241 9.44 -8.14 -32.01
CA SER A 241 9.25 -9.47 -32.60
C SER A 241 7.76 -9.80 -32.78
N TYR A 242 6.94 -9.53 -31.76
CA TYR A 242 5.50 -9.79 -31.81
C TYR A 242 4.79 -8.89 -32.84
N TYR A 243 5.18 -7.61 -32.92
CA TYR A 243 4.65 -6.65 -33.87
C TYR A 243 4.97 -7.05 -35.31
N LEU A 244 6.21 -7.47 -35.59
CA LEU A 244 6.63 -7.96 -36.90
C LEU A 244 5.87 -9.25 -37.30
N ASP A 245 5.68 -10.18 -36.37
CA ASP A 245 4.91 -11.40 -36.63
C ASP A 245 3.42 -11.10 -36.91
N SER A 246 2.83 -10.13 -36.21
CA SER A 246 1.44 -9.72 -36.44
C SER A 246 1.23 -9.00 -37.78
N VAL A 247 2.18 -8.15 -38.18
CA VAL A 247 2.15 -7.46 -39.48
C VAL A 247 2.32 -8.48 -40.62
N HIS A 248 3.21 -9.46 -40.48
CA HIS A 248 3.36 -10.56 -41.45
C HIS A 248 2.08 -11.43 -41.57
N LEU A 249 1.32 -11.60 -40.50
CA LEU A 249 0.06 -12.34 -40.54
C LEU A 249 -1.10 -11.56 -41.19
N GLU A 250 -1.09 -10.22 -41.10
CA GLU A 250 -2.04 -9.37 -41.84
C GLU A 250 -1.69 -9.32 -43.33
N ASP A 251 -0.41 -9.20 -43.69
CA ASP A 251 0.05 -9.26 -45.08
C ASP A 251 -0.26 -10.62 -45.74
N CYS A 252 -0.22 -11.73 -44.97
CA CYS A 252 -0.63 -13.05 -45.45
C CYS A 252 -2.15 -13.25 -45.56
N LYS A 253 -2.99 -12.35 -44.99
CA LYS A 253 -4.45 -12.43 -45.07
C LYS A 253 -5.08 -11.50 -46.11
N ILE A 254 -4.26 -10.78 -46.89
CA ILE A 254 -4.74 -9.99 -48.04
C ILE A 254 -5.10 -10.94 -49.20
N CYS A 255 -6.26 -11.60 -49.09
CA CYS A 255 -7.06 -11.96 -50.25
C CYS A 255 -8.11 -10.86 -50.45
N PRO A 256 -8.29 -10.30 -51.65
CA PRO A 256 -9.25 -9.24 -51.87
C PRO A 256 -10.65 -9.85 -51.93
N VAL A 257 -11.38 -9.80 -50.82
CA VAL A 257 -12.84 -9.99 -50.84
C VAL A 257 -13.49 -8.67 -50.49
N ALA A 258 -13.84 -7.92 -51.54
CA ALA A 258 -14.64 -6.72 -51.45
C ALA A 258 -16.04 -7.07 -50.95
N TYR A 259 -16.37 -6.69 -49.72
CA TYR A 259 -17.77 -6.55 -49.29
C TYR A 259 -18.20 -5.10 -49.57
N VAL A 260 -18.86 -4.92 -50.71
CA VAL A 260 -19.62 -3.70 -51.02
C VAL A 260 -20.93 -3.77 -50.24
N LEU A 261 -21.08 -2.95 -49.21
CA LEU A 261 -22.38 -2.67 -48.60
C LEU A 261 -23.07 -1.54 -49.38
N PRO A 262 -24.42 -1.56 -49.54
CA PRO A 262 -25.13 -0.53 -50.29
C PRO A 262 -25.10 0.80 -49.53
N LYS A 263 -24.89 1.91 -50.24
CA LYS A 263 -25.05 3.26 -49.71
C LYS A 263 -26.53 3.54 -49.45
N GLU A 264 -26.90 3.77 -48.19
CA GLU A 264 -28.16 4.46 -47.86
C GLU A 264 -27.97 5.97 -48.00
N ASN A 265 -29.02 6.62 -48.50
CA ASN A 265 -29.06 8.01 -48.91
C ASN A 265 -28.80 8.98 -47.75
N GLU A 266 -27.70 9.73 -47.80
CA GLU A 266 -27.50 10.93 -46.99
C GLU A 266 -28.35 12.08 -47.56
N GLN A 267 -29.27 12.59 -46.74
CA GLN A 267 -29.87 13.91 -46.95
C GLN A 267 -28.86 15.00 -46.54
N PRO A 268 -28.80 16.15 -47.23
CA PRO A 268 -27.80 17.16 -46.93
C PRO A 268 -28.16 17.92 -45.66
N LEU A 269 -27.29 17.88 -44.65
CA LEU A 269 -27.38 18.72 -43.46
C LEU A 269 -27.01 20.16 -43.82
N GLU A 270 -27.89 21.09 -43.41
CA GLU A 270 -27.72 22.53 -43.51
C GLU A 270 -26.44 23.00 -42.81
N LYS A 271 -25.73 23.93 -43.46
CA LYS A 271 -24.60 24.64 -42.87
C LYS A 271 -25.12 25.69 -41.89
N GLU A 272 -25.08 25.40 -40.59
CA GLU A 272 -25.08 26.45 -39.58
C GLU A 272 -23.66 27.00 -39.44
N THR A 273 -23.50 28.28 -39.80
CA THR A 273 -22.33 29.10 -39.48
C THR A 273 -22.34 29.38 -37.97
N GLU A 274 -21.57 28.62 -37.19
CA GLU A 274 -21.24 29.00 -35.82
C GLU A 274 -19.85 29.65 -35.75
N ILE A 275 -19.83 30.84 -35.16
CA ILE A 275 -18.61 31.53 -34.74
C ILE A 275 -17.98 30.67 -33.65
N GLU A 276 -16.96 29.87 -33.99
CA GLU A 276 -16.25 29.02 -33.03
C GLU A 276 -15.48 29.86 -32.01
N ASP A 277 -16.06 29.99 -30.83
CA ASP A 277 -15.45 30.64 -29.68
C ASP A 277 -14.32 29.75 -29.11
N GLU A 278 -13.06 30.21 -29.10
CA GLU A 278 -11.89 29.42 -28.64
C GLU A 278 -12.09 28.81 -27.24
N ARG A 279 -12.90 29.47 -26.38
CA ARG A 279 -13.26 28.95 -25.05
C ARG A 279 -14.14 27.71 -25.13
N VAL A 280 -15.08 27.64 -26.07
CA VAL A 280 -15.95 26.48 -26.29
C VAL A 280 -15.14 25.31 -26.83
N ASN A 281 -14.16 25.57 -27.70
CA ASN A 281 -13.23 24.55 -28.19
C ASN A 281 -12.31 24.01 -27.07
N CYS A 282 -11.80 24.90 -26.21
CA CYS A 282 -11.01 24.51 -25.03
C CYS A 282 -11.82 23.68 -24.02
N ILE A 283 -13.03 24.12 -23.66
CA ILE A 283 -13.94 23.39 -22.75
C ILE A 283 -14.31 22.03 -23.34
N THR A 284 -14.52 21.94 -24.66
CA THR A 284 -14.85 20.69 -25.36
C THR A 284 -13.65 19.74 -25.38
N LYS A 285 -12.43 20.23 -25.63
CA LYS A 285 -11.19 19.44 -25.49
C LYS A 285 -11.00 18.91 -24.07
N ILE A 286 -11.22 19.75 -23.06
CA ILE A 286 -11.12 19.37 -21.65
C ILE A 286 -12.18 18.30 -21.32
N LYS A 287 -13.44 18.51 -21.69
CA LYS A 287 -14.51 17.51 -21.50
C LYS A 287 -14.18 16.19 -22.20
N ASN A 288 -13.65 16.25 -23.41
CA ASN A 288 -13.25 15.07 -24.16
C ASN A 288 -12.07 14.36 -23.50
N PHE A 289 -11.09 15.07 -22.94
CA PHE A 289 -9.98 14.46 -22.19
C PHE A 289 -10.48 13.67 -20.98
N PHE A 290 -11.38 14.26 -20.19
CA PHE A 290 -11.96 13.63 -19.00
C PHE A 290 -13.01 12.55 -19.28
N LYS A 291 -13.46 12.40 -20.54
CA LYS A 291 -14.40 11.34 -20.91
C LYS A 291 -13.65 9.99 -20.93
N PRO A 292 -14.00 9.01 -20.07
CA PRO A 292 -13.43 7.67 -20.11
C PRO A 292 -13.94 6.96 -21.37
N GLU A 293 -13.08 6.14 -21.99
CA GLU A 293 -13.51 5.29 -23.09
C GLU A 293 -14.39 4.14 -22.58
N THR A 294 -15.49 3.84 -23.26
CA THR A 294 -16.46 2.83 -22.81
C THR A 294 -16.18 1.43 -23.35
N LYS A 295 -15.40 1.32 -24.44
CA LYS A 295 -15.05 0.06 -25.07
C LYS A 295 -13.57 -0.23 -24.77
N GLU A 296 -13.31 -1.32 -24.06
CA GLU A 296 -11.94 -1.76 -23.76
C GLU A 296 -11.69 -3.10 -24.48
N GLU A 297 -10.69 -3.16 -25.33
CA GLU A 297 -10.31 -4.36 -26.07
C GLU A 297 -9.71 -5.41 -25.14
N SER A 298 -10.21 -6.64 -25.23
CA SER A 298 -9.74 -7.75 -24.38
C SER A 298 -8.25 -8.03 -24.56
N GLN A 299 -7.72 -7.87 -25.78
CA GLN A 299 -6.30 -8.06 -26.06
C GLN A 299 -5.46 -6.97 -25.38
N CYS A 300 -5.86 -5.70 -25.48
CA CYS A 300 -5.19 -4.58 -24.80
C CYS A 300 -5.12 -4.81 -23.27
N ILE A 301 -6.23 -5.22 -22.64
CA ILE A 301 -6.25 -5.53 -21.20
C ILE A 301 -5.22 -6.61 -20.83
N LYS A 302 -5.06 -7.65 -21.66
CA LYS A 302 -4.11 -8.74 -21.38
C LYS A 302 -2.64 -8.29 -21.36
N LEU A 303 -2.25 -7.24 -22.09
CA LEU A 303 -0.88 -6.68 -22.01
C LEU A 303 -0.56 -6.21 -20.59
N PHE A 304 -1.56 -5.67 -19.90
CA PHE A 304 -1.39 -5.10 -18.56
C PHE A 304 -1.37 -6.16 -17.45
N ASN A 305 -1.72 -7.42 -17.74
CA ASN A 305 -1.75 -8.48 -16.73
C ASN A 305 -0.39 -8.64 -16.04
N PHE A 306 0.70 -8.80 -16.81
CA PHE A 306 2.03 -8.95 -16.22
C PHE A 306 2.48 -7.66 -15.53
N LEU A 307 2.22 -6.51 -16.14
CA LEU A 307 2.61 -5.22 -15.57
C LEU A 307 1.93 -4.99 -14.22
N GLN A 308 0.66 -5.36 -14.08
CA GLN A 308 -0.08 -5.34 -12.82
C GLN A 308 0.51 -6.33 -11.81
N ILE A 309 0.78 -7.59 -12.19
CA ILE A 309 1.42 -8.55 -11.27
C ILE A 309 2.73 -8.00 -10.74
N PHE A 310 3.52 -7.40 -11.63
CA PHE A 310 4.82 -6.85 -11.32
C PHE A 310 4.74 -5.62 -10.40
N SER A 311 3.82 -4.68 -10.64
CA SER A 311 3.59 -3.57 -9.71
C SER A 311 3.04 -4.03 -8.36
N ALA A 312 2.17 -5.05 -8.34
CA ALA A 312 1.67 -5.64 -7.10
C ALA A 312 2.79 -6.29 -6.27
N CYS A 313 3.76 -6.94 -6.92
CA CYS A 313 4.94 -7.50 -6.25
C CYS A 313 5.79 -6.42 -5.57
N PHE A 314 6.05 -5.29 -6.23
CA PHE A 314 6.75 -4.18 -5.60
C PHE A 314 5.94 -3.53 -4.48
N GLY A 315 4.63 -3.38 -4.67
CA GLY A 315 3.71 -2.95 -3.62
C GLY A 315 3.84 -3.87 -2.39
N GLY A 316 3.78 -5.19 -2.60
CA GLY A 316 3.98 -6.21 -1.58
C GLY A 316 5.33 -6.12 -0.88
N PHE A 317 6.40 -5.86 -1.62
CA PHE A 317 7.72 -5.63 -1.03
C PHE A 317 7.74 -4.42 -0.09
N ALA A 318 7.24 -3.26 -0.54
CA ALA A 318 7.19 -2.06 0.29
C ALA A 318 6.26 -2.25 1.51
N HIS A 319 5.13 -2.92 1.31
CA HIS A 319 4.18 -3.27 2.36
C HIS A 319 4.79 -4.17 3.43
N GLY A 320 5.43 -5.27 3.03
CA GLY A 320 6.05 -6.21 3.96
C GLY A 320 7.05 -5.53 4.90
N GLY A 321 7.84 -4.59 4.37
CA GLY A 321 8.74 -3.75 5.15
C GLY A 321 8.03 -2.85 6.16
N ASN A 322 6.99 -2.14 5.74
CA ASN A 322 6.27 -1.23 6.61
C ASN A 322 5.43 -1.94 7.68
N ASP A 323 4.81 -3.05 7.31
CA ASP A 323 3.79 -3.71 8.11
C ASP A 323 4.41 -4.61 9.19
N VAL A 324 5.54 -5.28 8.92
CA VAL A 324 6.27 -6.06 9.95
C VAL A 324 6.72 -5.17 11.11
N SER A 325 7.13 -3.93 10.81
CA SER A 325 7.64 -2.98 11.79
C SER A 325 6.58 -2.54 12.79
N ASN A 326 5.30 -2.54 12.41
CA ASN A 326 4.20 -2.21 13.33
C ASN A 326 4.08 -3.23 14.47
N ALA A 327 4.40 -4.51 14.23
CA ALA A 327 4.41 -5.54 15.26
C ALA A 327 5.76 -5.63 15.99
N ILE A 328 6.85 -5.47 15.25
CA ILE A 328 8.19 -5.72 15.77
C ILE A 328 8.76 -4.51 16.53
N ALA A 329 8.39 -3.28 16.21
CA ALA A 329 8.93 -2.10 16.92
C ALA A 329 8.57 -2.07 18.43
N PRO A 330 7.31 -2.32 18.85
CA PRO A 330 7.00 -2.41 20.28
C PRO A 330 7.68 -3.62 20.94
N LEU A 331 7.81 -4.74 20.22
CA LEU A 331 8.49 -5.94 20.72
C LEU A 331 9.99 -5.69 20.95
N ILE A 332 10.67 -5.04 20.01
CA ILE A 332 12.06 -4.59 20.15
C ILE A 332 12.18 -3.67 21.36
N SER A 333 11.24 -2.74 21.54
CA SER A 333 11.25 -1.83 22.68
C SER A 333 11.19 -2.58 24.02
N ILE A 334 10.33 -3.59 24.13
CA ILE A 334 10.23 -4.46 25.32
C ILE A 334 11.52 -5.27 25.51
N TRP A 335 12.04 -5.86 24.43
CA TRP A 335 13.27 -6.65 24.43
C TRP A 335 14.48 -5.83 24.90
N MET A 336 14.64 -4.61 24.37
CA MET A 336 15.72 -3.70 24.72
C MET A 336 15.59 -3.26 26.18
N LEU A 337 14.41 -2.81 26.61
CA LEU A 337 14.18 -2.40 28.01
C LEU A 337 14.50 -3.52 29.01
N TYR A 338 14.20 -4.78 28.68
CA TYR A 338 14.53 -5.93 29.52
C TYR A 338 16.04 -6.20 29.62
N HIS A 339 16.81 -6.01 28.53
CA HIS A 339 18.23 -6.33 28.50
C HIS A 339 19.13 -5.18 28.96
N THR A 340 18.84 -3.95 28.56
CA THR A 340 19.71 -2.80 28.79
C THR A 340 19.31 -1.96 30.00
N ASN A 341 18.09 -2.15 30.52
CA ASN A 341 17.49 -1.30 31.56
C ASN A 341 17.51 0.19 31.21
N SER A 342 17.55 0.53 29.93
CA SER A 342 17.62 1.91 29.48
C SER A 342 16.59 2.18 28.40
N VAL A 343 15.88 3.30 28.59
CA VAL A 343 14.99 3.89 27.58
C VAL A 343 15.77 4.33 26.34
N TYR A 344 17.04 4.72 26.52
CA TYR A 344 17.99 5.08 25.48
C TYR A 344 18.99 3.93 25.33
N SER A 345 18.85 3.12 24.28
CA SER A 345 19.91 2.19 23.94
C SER A 345 20.32 2.45 22.51
N ASP A 346 21.61 2.74 22.34
CA ASP A 346 22.30 2.84 21.04
C ASP A 346 22.74 1.46 20.55
N ASP A 347 22.40 0.40 21.29
CA ASP A 347 22.77 -0.98 20.96
C ASP A 347 21.95 -1.46 19.77
N GLU A 348 22.64 -1.82 18.69
CA GLU A 348 22.07 -2.43 17.49
C GLU A 348 21.52 -3.82 17.86
N GLY A 349 20.30 -3.85 18.41
CA GLY A 349 19.65 -5.09 18.82
C GLY A 349 19.52 -6.09 17.68
N PRO A 350 19.37 -7.40 17.98
CA PRO A 350 19.40 -8.45 16.97
C PRO A 350 18.08 -8.43 16.19
N THR A 351 18.03 -7.64 15.11
CA THR A 351 16.73 -7.25 14.53
C THR A 351 16.27 -8.21 13.44
N ILE A 352 17.18 -8.86 12.71
CA ILE A 352 16.78 -9.66 11.55
C ILE A 352 15.95 -10.89 11.92
N TRP A 353 16.25 -11.54 13.06
CA TRP A 353 15.46 -12.70 13.50
C TRP A 353 14.09 -12.27 14.04
N LEU A 354 13.98 -11.08 14.64
CA LEU A 354 12.70 -10.50 15.04
C LEU A 354 11.85 -10.12 13.83
N LEU A 355 12.48 -9.56 12.78
CA LEU A 355 11.81 -9.30 11.50
C LEU A 355 11.34 -10.60 10.84
N LEU A 356 12.18 -11.65 10.84
CA LEU A 356 11.79 -12.99 10.36
C LEU A 356 10.64 -13.58 11.19
N TYR A 357 10.66 -13.39 12.51
CA TYR A 357 9.58 -13.81 13.40
C TYR A 357 8.26 -13.13 13.05
N GLY A 358 8.29 -11.81 12.86
CA GLY A 358 7.12 -11.05 12.42
C GLY A 358 6.65 -11.45 11.03
N ALA A 359 7.57 -11.62 10.07
CA ALA A 359 7.24 -12.06 8.72
C ALA A 359 6.59 -13.45 8.71
N ALA A 360 7.09 -14.39 9.51
CA ALA A 360 6.48 -15.72 9.66
C ALA A 360 5.03 -15.61 10.16
N GLY A 361 4.77 -14.76 11.15
CA GLY A 361 3.41 -14.47 11.61
C GLY A 361 2.52 -13.93 10.49
N MET A 362 2.99 -12.92 9.75
CA MET A 362 2.25 -12.33 8.62
C MET A 362 1.91 -13.37 7.55
N VAL A 363 2.87 -14.20 7.15
CA VAL A 363 2.64 -15.27 6.16
C VAL A 363 1.56 -16.23 6.64
N ILE A 364 1.62 -16.69 7.90
CA ILE A 364 0.58 -17.58 8.44
C ILE A 364 -0.79 -16.89 8.43
N GLY A 365 -0.85 -15.63 8.85
CA GLY A 365 -2.07 -14.81 8.83
C GLY A 365 -2.71 -14.68 7.46
N LEU A 366 -1.88 -14.34 6.47
CA LEU A 366 -2.26 -14.24 5.07
C LEU A 366 -2.94 -15.54 4.59
N TRP A 367 -2.28 -16.68 4.76
CA TRP A 367 -2.78 -17.95 4.24
C TRP A 367 -4.06 -18.42 4.94
N VAL A 368 -4.23 -18.11 6.24
CA VAL A 368 -5.39 -18.56 7.02
C VAL A 368 -6.60 -17.63 6.83
N LEU A 369 -6.42 -16.30 6.93
CA LEU A 369 -7.53 -15.34 6.96
C LEU A 369 -7.50 -14.28 5.86
N GLY A 370 -6.42 -14.14 5.08
CA GLY A 370 -6.24 -13.06 4.10
C GLY A 370 -7.35 -12.94 3.05
N HIS A 371 -8.01 -14.04 2.71
CA HIS A 371 -9.06 -14.09 1.68
C HIS A 371 -10.24 -13.17 2.03
N ARG A 372 -10.53 -13.01 3.33
CA ARG A 372 -11.67 -12.23 3.82
C ARG A 372 -11.58 -10.76 3.40
N VAL A 373 -10.38 -10.18 3.51
CA VAL A 373 -10.16 -8.76 3.19
C VAL A 373 -9.83 -8.57 1.71
N ILE A 374 -9.09 -9.51 1.10
CA ILE A 374 -8.76 -9.48 -0.34
C ILE A 374 -10.00 -9.35 -1.21
N TYR A 375 -11.04 -10.17 -0.97
CA TYR A 375 -12.27 -10.07 -1.76
C TYR A 375 -13.02 -8.76 -1.54
N THR A 376 -12.96 -8.20 -0.34
CA THR A 376 -13.62 -6.93 -0.03
C THR A 376 -12.96 -5.76 -0.76
N VAL A 377 -11.62 -5.73 -0.83
CA VAL A 377 -10.88 -4.68 -1.55
C VAL A 377 -10.92 -4.91 -3.07
N GLY A 378 -10.79 -6.15 -3.52
CA GLY A 378 -10.68 -6.51 -4.94
C GLY A 378 -12.00 -6.50 -5.71
N GLU A 379 -13.11 -6.91 -5.07
CA GLU A 379 -14.42 -7.04 -5.72
C GLU A 379 -15.52 -6.22 -5.02
N GLY A 380 -15.39 -5.97 -3.71
CA GLY A 380 -16.45 -5.35 -2.90
C GLY A 380 -16.65 -3.84 -3.09
N LEU A 381 -15.66 -3.13 -3.65
CA LEU A 381 -15.70 -1.67 -3.85
C LEU A 381 -16.09 -1.27 -5.27
N THR A 382 -15.38 -1.78 -6.27
CA THR A 382 -15.61 -1.51 -7.70
C THR A 382 -15.06 -2.67 -8.51
N GLU A 383 -15.63 -2.90 -9.69
CA GLU A 383 -15.07 -3.87 -10.64
C GLU A 383 -13.79 -3.32 -11.27
N LEU A 384 -12.70 -4.09 -11.17
CA LEU A 384 -11.39 -3.74 -11.70
C LEU A 384 -11.02 -4.63 -12.88
N ASN A 385 -10.25 -4.08 -13.80
CA ASN A 385 -9.54 -4.80 -14.86
C ASN A 385 -8.02 -4.59 -14.67
N ALA A 386 -7.19 -5.20 -15.52
CA ALA A 386 -5.74 -5.10 -15.36
C ALA A 386 -5.19 -3.67 -15.45
N ILE A 387 -5.74 -2.86 -16.37
CA ILE A 387 -5.32 -1.47 -16.59
C ILE A 387 -5.60 -0.60 -15.36
N SER A 388 -6.83 -0.65 -14.85
CA SER A 388 -7.24 0.09 -13.66
C SER A 388 -6.52 -0.40 -12.40
N GLY A 389 -6.34 -1.71 -12.26
CA GLY A 389 -5.56 -2.30 -11.17
C GLY A 389 -4.12 -1.80 -11.15
N PHE A 390 -3.47 -1.77 -12.33
CA PHE A 390 -2.14 -1.18 -12.49
C PHE A 390 -2.10 0.31 -12.10
N CYS A 391 -3.05 1.13 -12.56
CA CYS A 391 -3.12 2.54 -12.16
C CYS A 391 -3.25 2.71 -10.65
N VAL A 392 -4.10 1.88 -10.01
CA VAL A 392 -4.33 1.92 -8.57
C VAL A 392 -3.04 1.59 -7.80
N GLU A 393 -2.32 0.55 -8.22
CA GLU A 393 -1.03 0.16 -7.62
C GLU A 393 0.02 1.26 -7.77
N LEU A 394 0.20 1.77 -8.99
CA LEU A 394 1.18 2.79 -9.31
C LEU A 394 0.88 4.11 -8.57
N GLY A 395 -0.37 4.58 -8.57
CA GLY A 395 -0.73 5.83 -7.92
C GLY A 395 -0.69 5.75 -6.39
N SER A 396 -1.06 4.60 -5.81
CA SER A 396 -0.89 4.37 -4.38
C SER A 396 0.60 4.33 -3.99
N ALA A 397 1.43 3.60 -4.74
CA ALA A 397 2.87 3.53 -4.49
C ALA A 397 3.54 4.91 -4.60
N PHE A 398 3.20 5.70 -5.63
CA PHE A 398 3.72 7.05 -5.78
C PHE A 398 3.32 7.96 -4.61
N THR A 399 2.08 7.85 -4.14
CA THR A 399 1.58 8.65 -3.01
C THR A 399 2.31 8.31 -1.72
N VAL A 400 2.51 7.02 -1.45
CA VAL A 400 3.25 6.54 -0.28
C VAL A 400 4.70 7.06 -0.35
N LEU A 401 5.37 6.95 -1.49
CA LEU A 401 6.73 7.47 -1.68
C LEU A 401 6.81 8.98 -1.46
N PHE A 402 5.88 9.75 -2.06
CA PHE A 402 5.84 11.19 -1.92
C PHE A 402 5.60 11.62 -0.47
N ALA A 403 4.73 10.91 0.24
CA ALA A 403 4.44 11.17 1.64
C ALA A 403 5.60 10.83 2.58
N SER A 404 6.29 9.71 2.34
CA SER A 404 7.50 9.35 3.07
C SER A 404 8.56 10.44 2.96
N LYS A 405 8.71 11.09 1.79
CA LYS A 405 9.61 12.25 1.62
C LYS A 405 9.23 13.45 2.49
N LEU A 406 7.94 13.63 2.74
CA LEU A 406 7.45 14.69 3.63
C LEU A 406 7.54 14.30 5.13
N GLY A 407 8.05 13.10 5.44
CA GLY A 407 8.12 12.58 6.81
C GLY A 407 6.75 12.29 7.42
N LEU A 408 5.71 12.15 6.59
CA LEU A 408 4.35 11.92 7.05
C LEU A 408 4.10 10.40 7.15
N PRO A 409 3.75 9.87 8.34
CA PRO A 409 3.33 8.47 8.45
C PRO A 409 1.95 8.35 7.80
N ILE A 410 1.89 7.61 6.70
CA ILE A 410 0.67 7.42 5.92
C ILE A 410 0.25 5.96 5.92
N SER A 411 -1.06 5.74 6.02
CA SER A 411 -1.66 4.44 5.85
C SER A 411 -1.70 4.06 4.36
N THR A 412 -1.03 2.96 4.03
CA THR A 412 -1.06 2.35 2.70
C THR A 412 -2.46 1.83 2.34
N THR A 413 -3.20 1.28 3.30
CA THR A 413 -4.62 0.86 3.18
C THR A 413 -5.50 2.03 2.71
N HIS A 414 -5.32 3.21 3.31
CA HIS A 414 -6.05 4.43 2.95
C HIS A 414 -5.73 4.91 1.53
N CYS A 415 -4.44 4.93 1.16
CA CYS A 415 -4.01 5.27 -0.20
C CYS A 415 -4.65 4.33 -1.23
N LYS A 416 -4.57 3.02 -0.98
CA LYS A 416 -5.09 2.01 -1.89
C LYS A 416 -6.60 2.14 -2.09
N ILE A 417 -7.37 2.25 -1.01
CA ILE A 417 -8.83 2.39 -1.10
C ILE A 417 -9.22 3.71 -1.76
N GLY A 418 -8.53 4.81 -1.47
CA GLY A 418 -8.71 6.09 -2.16
C GLY A 418 -8.50 5.97 -3.67
N SER A 419 -7.41 5.32 -4.09
CA SER A 419 -7.11 5.03 -5.49
C SER A 419 -8.19 4.18 -6.17
N VAL A 420 -8.64 3.10 -5.52
CA VAL A 420 -9.71 2.22 -6.04
C VAL A 420 -11.00 3.00 -6.25
N VAL A 421 -11.42 3.80 -5.27
CA VAL A 421 -12.67 4.57 -5.34
C VAL A 421 -12.62 5.60 -6.47
N PHE A 422 -11.54 6.37 -6.57
CA PHE A 422 -11.42 7.41 -7.61
C PHE A 422 -11.39 6.83 -9.02
N VAL A 423 -10.68 5.71 -9.24
CA VAL A 423 -10.71 5.02 -10.54
C VAL A 423 -12.09 4.47 -10.85
N GLY A 424 -12.79 3.90 -9.85
CA GLY A 424 -14.17 3.45 -10.00
C GLY A 424 -15.09 4.60 -10.43
N LEU A 425 -14.95 5.78 -9.81
CA LEU A 425 -15.72 6.98 -10.16
C LEU A 425 -15.43 7.48 -11.58
N LEU A 426 -14.18 7.40 -12.04
CA LEU A 426 -13.79 7.80 -13.38
C LEU A 426 -14.29 6.83 -14.45
N ARG A 427 -14.16 5.52 -14.24
CA ARG A 427 -14.53 4.51 -15.23
C ARG A 427 -16.04 4.37 -15.36
N TRP A 428 -16.74 4.29 -14.23
CA TRP A 428 -18.16 3.96 -14.19
C TRP A 428 -18.82 4.67 -13.01
N ARG A 429 -19.32 5.90 -13.23
CA ARG A 429 -20.02 6.73 -12.23
C ARG A 429 -21.11 6.01 -11.40
N LYS A 430 -21.60 4.84 -11.84
CA LYS A 430 -22.68 4.07 -11.18
C LYS A 430 -22.25 2.72 -10.56
N LYS A 431 -20.97 2.35 -10.51
CA LYS A 431 -20.52 1.03 -10.01
C LYS A 431 -19.70 1.02 -8.71
N VAL A 432 -19.38 2.18 -8.13
CA VAL A 432 -18.75 2.18 -6.79
C VAL A 432 -19.79 1.84 -5.73
N ASN A 433 -19.54 0.79 -4.94
CA ASN A 433 -20.40 0.43 -3.83
C ASN A 433 -20.15 1.36 -2.63
N PHE A 434 -20.92 2.46 -2.57
CA PHE A 434 -20.83 3.44 -1.50
C PHE A 434 -21.21 2.89 -0.12
N ALA A 435 -22.00 1.83 -0.04
CA ALA A 435 -22.31 1.19 1.25
C ALA A 435 -21.06 0.50 1.83
N THR A 436 -20.33 -0.25 1.00
CA THR A 436 -19.03 -0.84 1.38
C THR A 436 -18.04 0.25 1.74
N PHE A 437 -17.90 1.29 0.90
CA PHE A 437 -16.98 2.40 1.16
C PHE A 437 -17.32 3.13 2.48
N ARG A 438 -18.60 3.41 2.75
CA ARG A 438 -19.03 4.00 4.01
C ARG A 438 -18.66 3.12 5.21
N ASN A 439 -18.87 1.81 5.13
CA ASN A 439 -18.53 0.89 6.22
C ASN A 439 -17.02 0.86 6.49
N ILE A 440 -16.20 0.97 5.45
CA ILE A 440 -14.74 1.12 5.55
C ILE A 440 -14.37 2.45 6.23
N VAL A 441 -14.94 3.57 5.80
CA VAL A 441 -14.66 4.87 6.44
C VAL A 441 -15.06 4.86 7.92
N LEU A 442 -16.20 4.24 8.24
CA LEU A 442 -16.63 4.06 9.63
C LEU A 442 -15.65 3.18 10.42
N SER A 443 -15.13 2.10 9.83
CA SER A 443 -14.14 1.26 10.51
C SER A 443 -12.85 2.04 10.79
N TRP A 444 -12.42 2.93 9.89
CA TRP A 444 -11.28 3.80 10.12
C TRP A 444 -11.51 4.75 11.30
N LEU A 445 -12.68 5.40 11.37
CA LEU A 445 -13.01 6.30 12.48
C LEU A 445 -13.09 5.56 13.83
N ILE A 446 -13.56 4.32 13.84
CA ILE A 446 -13.68 3.49 15.05
C ILE A 446 -12.33 2.89 15.47
N THR A 447 -11.39 2.72 14.53
CA THR A 447 -10.11 2.03 14.78
C THR A 447 -9.31 2.67 15.91
N LEU A 448 -9.11 3.99 15.88
CA LEU A 448 -8.34 4.70 16.91
C LEU A 448 -8.95 4.59 18.31
N PRO A 449 -10.25 4.95 18.52
CA PRO A 449 -10.84 4.83 19.84
C PRO A 449 -10.90 3.38 20.30
N ALA A 450 -11.17 2.42 19.41
CA ALA A 450 -11.22 1.01 19.79
C ALA A 450 -9.86 0.48 20.27
N THR A 451 -8.79 0.71 19.51
CA THR A 451 -7.44 0.24 19.89
C THR A 451 -6.91 0.97 21.10
N GLY A 452 -7.19 2.28 21.21
CA GLY A 452 -6.89 3.09 22.37
C GLY A 452 -7.59 2.59 23.64
N LEU A 453 -8.88 2.28 23.56
CA LEU A 453 -9.63 1.73 24.68
C LEU A 453 -9.14 0.34 25.09
N PHE A 454 -8.83 -0.55 24.14
CA PHE A 454 -8.27 -1.87 24.48
C PHE A 454 -6.92 -1.76 25.17
N SER A 455 -6.03 -0.91 24.66
CA SER A 455 -4.73 -0.66 25.28
C SER A 455 -4.86 -0.01 26.66
N ALA A 456 -5.71 1.01 26.79
CA ALA A 456 -5.97 1.69 28.06
C ALA A 456 -6.57 0.75 29.11
N ALA A 457 -7.53 -0.10 28.72
CA ALA A 457 -8.14 -1.08 29.60
C ALA A 457 -7.13 -2.11 30.10
N LEU A 458 -6.25 -2.61 29.22
CA LEU A 458 -5.22 -3.56 29.60
C LEU A 458 -4.22 -2.94 30.58
N VAL A 459 -3.74 -1.72 30.32
CA VAL A 459 -2.90 -1.01 31.29
C VAL A 459 -3.62 -0.79 32.62
N ALA A 460 -4.89 -0.37 32.61
CA ALA A 460 -5.63 -0.15 33.84
C ALA A 460 -5.80 -1.44 34.68
N LEU A 461 -5.89 -2.60 34.02
CA LEU A 461 -5.91 -3.91 34.69
C LEU A 461 -4.53 -4.28 35.24
N LEU A 462 -3.48 -4.16 34.43
CA LEU A 462 -2.11 -4.53 34.84
C LEU A 462 -1.54 -3.58 35.90
N ARG A 463 -1.96 -2.30 35.89
CA ARG A 463 -1.58 -1.29 36.89
C ARG A 463 -2.09 -1.62 38.29
N LYS A 464 -3.20 -2.34 38.43
CA LYS A 464 -3.68 -2.79 39.74
C LYS A 464 -2.81 -3.88 40.37
N GLY A 465 -1.96 -4.54 39.57
CA GLY A 465 -1.02 -5.58 40.01
C GLY A 465 0.45 -5.14 40.03
N LEU A 466 0.73 -3.88 39.67
CA LEU A 466 2.00 -3.17 39.86
C LEU A 466 1.96 -2.44 41.20
#